data_AF-A0A1Q9DFA1-F1
#
_entry.id   AF-A0A1Q9DFA1-F1
#
_cell.length_a   1.000
_cell.length_b   1.000
_cell.length_c   1.000
_cell.angle_alpha   90.00
_cell.angle_beta   90.00
_cell.angle_gamma   90.00
#
_symmetry.space_group_name_H-M   'P 1'
#
loop_
_entity.id
_entity.type
_entity.pdbx_description
1 polymer ?
#
loop_
_entity_poly.entity_id
_entity_poly.type
_entity_poly.pdbx_seq_one_letter_code
_entity_poly.pdbx_strand_id
1 'polypeptide(L)'
;MGEVPEALRSSVVLFLSYKDIIICIASSALAGIGVGFFSCLLSSADKQRQLNGGKHTDRSRIRCVLGAIGSTIFGILSLVGLNYGPVALVVVVRAGATLPANALFSQVFQIRPLASSDALGTLVTLSGVVCFTLFQGDPGPEVTESLFVQLLQRPAAIVVGGVVLLALLLSILYMLRERLRARSCLLRRHHSSGRWPIFTRRRRKKEQTQRSESASEEVRSSDEDSVATRRRFNWRQETIEVLAVCTVTSTSSAAMDVAAKGWAAPLKTGPARALQSELFWISVVANLIFLVGMRAGTIIGCHRCDVLLFIPCSTVMNIFVSVATGLVVLEEWKEVKSWTGLASSSLTVLGGIIMLVTGPAEGDSERSAKDSDSETLEVTGSEDFEEPCVCDAVEIDGSDPDDPEETAMATTVSFSSLLYTHKMHALASMNKNHSRAAFYRDCMHKGLRALKPEIRFVSAPDLRALEEDHASASSSGAILSKG
;
A
#
# COMPACT_ATOMS: atom_id res chain seq x y z
N MET A 1 43.77 -39.41 20.23
CA MET A 1 42.81 -38.41 19.74
C MET A 1 43.13 -37.12 20.49
N GLY A 2 43.68 -36.10 19.81
CA GLY A 2 44.05 -34.85 20.45
C GLY A 2 42.81 -34.01 20.74
N GLU A 3 42.66 -33.53 21.98
CA GLU A 3 41.63 -32.57 22.33
C GLU A 3 41.80 -31.29 21.50
N VAL A 4 40.77 -30.95 20.73
CA VAL A 4 40.75 -29.67 20.01
C VAL A 4 40.63 -28.56 21.06
N PRO A 5 41.49 -27.53 21.04
CA PRO A 5 41.45 -26.45 22.00
C PRO A 5 40.05 -25.80 22.04
N GLU A 6 39.49 -25.62 23.25
CA GLU A 6 38.14 -25.04 23.43
C GLU A 6 37.99 -23.67 22.74
N ALA A 7 39.07 -22.88 22.67
CA ALA A 7 39.11 -21.61 21.97
C ALA A 7 38.84 -21.73 20.45
N LEU A 8 39.32 -22.81 19.82
CA LEU A 8 39.09 -23.09 18.41
C LEU A 8 37.62 -23.49 18.19
N ARG A 9 37.05 -24.26 19.12
CA ARG A 9 35.64 -24.67 19.09
C ARG A 9 34.70 -23.47 19.20
N SER A 10 34.98 -22.54 20.12
CA SER A 10 34.20 -21.31 20.28
C SER A 10 34.27 -20.42 19.04
N SER A 11 35.45 -20.25 18.44
CA SER A 11 35.61 -19.43 17.22
C SER A 11 34.87 -20.02 16.01
N VAL A 12 34.90 -21.35 15.85
CA VAL A 12 34.19 -22.04 14.76
C VAL A 12 32.67 -21.95 14.95
N VAL A 13 32.16 -22.11 16.18
CA VAL A 13 30.72 -21.96 16.47
C VAL A 13 30.26 -20.53 16.19
N LEU A 14 31.06 -19.53 16.57
CA LEU A 14 30.75 -18.12 16.31
C LEU A 14 30.73 -17.80 14.82
N PHE A 15 31.68 -18.36 14.05
CA PHE A 15 31.71 -18.20 12.59
C PHE A 15 30.52 -18.88 11.88
N LEU A 16 30.15 -20.10 12.31
CA LEU A 16 28.99 -20.81 11.76
C LEU A 16 27.69 -20.08 12.06
N SER A 17 27.53 -19.58 13.29
CA SER A 17 26.37 -18.76 13.67
C SER A 17 26.26 -17.48 12.83
N TYR A 18 27.39 -16.81 12.58
CA TYR A 18 27.40 -15.61 11.75
C TYR A 18 27.04 -15.89 10.29
N LYS A 19 27.45 -17.05 9.75
CA LYS A 19 27.10 -17.46 8.38
C LYS A 19 25.59 -17.60 8.19
N ASP A 20 24.90 -18.24 9.14
CA ASP A 20 23.45 -18.46 9.04
C ASP A 20 22.69 -17.13 9.13
N ILE A 21 23.12 -16.21 10.00
CA ILE A 21 22.57 -14.86 10.09
C ILE A 21 22.79 -14.09 8.78
N ILE A 22 23.99 -14.14 8.19
CA ILE A 22 24.27 -13.48 6.90
C ILE A 22 23.36 -14.04 5.80
N ILE A 23 23.23 -15.37 5.70
CA ILE A 23 22.37 -16.01 4.69
C ILE A 23 20.91 -15.61 4.93
N CYS A 24 20.47 -15.58 6.18
CA CYS A 24 19.15 -15.12 6.57
C CYS A 24 18.89 -13.68 6.12
N ILE A 25 19.78 -12.74 6.47
CA ILE A 25 19.65 -11.32 6.11
C ILE A 25 19.68 -11.14 4.59
N ALA A 26 20.65 -11.75 3.89
CA ALA A 26 20.81 -11.60 2.46
C ALA A 26 19.62 -12.17 1.68
N SER A 27 19.16 -13.39 2.01
CA SER A 27 17.99 -14.00 1.37
C SER A 27 16.70 -13.23 1.65
N SER A 28 16.51 -12.73 2.86
CA SER A 28 15.34 -11.91 3.24
C SER A 28 15.34 -10.56 2.55
N ALA A 29 16.51 -9.90 2.46
CA ALA A 29 16.67 -8.63 1.75
C ALA A 29 16.44 -8.81 0.25
N LEU A 30 17.02 -9.83 -0.37
CA LEU A 30 16.79 -10.15 -1.79
C LEU A 30 15.31 -10.46 -2.07
N ALA A 31 14.67 -11.23 -1.19
CA ALA A 31 13.24 -11.48 -1.27
C ALA A 31 12.43 -10.18 -1.20
N GLY A 32 12.75 -9.29 -0.26
CA GLY A 32 12.10 -7.98 -0.14
C GLY A 32 12.28 -7.11 -1.38
N ILE A 33 13.50 -6.98 -1.88
CA ILE A 33 13.82 -6.21 -3.10
C ILE A 33 13.06 -6.76 -4.30
N GLY A 34 13.07 -8.08 -4.49
CA GLY A 34 12.36 -8.72 -5.59
C GLY A 34 10.85 -8.54 -5.50
N VAL A 35 10.25 -8.72 -4.30
CA VAL A 35 8.82 -8.45 -4.09
C VAL A 35 8.49 -6.98 -4.37
N GLY A 36 9.32 -6.03 -3.93
CA GLY A 36 9.17 -4.61 -4.24
C GLY A 36 9.18 -4.35 -5.76
N PHE A 37 10.19 -4.84 -6.46
CA PHE A 37 10.32 -4.72 -7.92
C PHE A 37 9.10 -5.24 -8.67
N PHE A 38 8.71 -6.49 -8.40
CA PHE A 38 7.59 -7.11 -9.11
C PHE A 38 6.24 -6.49 -8.73
N SER A 39 6.12 -5.91 -7.53
CA SER A 39 4.94 -5.12 -7.14
C SER A 39 4.85 -3.82 -7.95
N CYS A 40 5.96 -3.11 -8.18
CA CYS A 40 5.99 -1.96 -9.09
C CYS A 40 5.65 -2.37 -10.53
N LEU A 41 6.13 -3.53 -10.99
CA LEU A 41 5.83 -4.05 -12.33
C LEU A 41 4.32 -4.34 -12.49
N LEU A 42 3.68 -4.93 -11.48
CA LEU A 42 2.23 -5.14 -11.45
C LEU A 42 1.47 -3.81 -11.47
N SER A 43 1.91 -2.84 -10.67
CA SER A 43 1.32 -1.49 -10.63
C SER A 43 1.45 -0.78 -11.98
N SER A 44 2.60 -0.87 -12.64
CA SER A 44 2.84 -0.34 -13.99
C SER A 44 1.91 -1.00 -15.03
N ALA A 45 1.73 -2.32 -14.94
CA ALA A 45 0.84 -3.06 -15.84
C ALA A 45 -0.63 -2.62 -15.70
N ASP A 46 -1.08 -2.32 -14.48
CA ASP A 46 -2.43 -1.81 -14.22
C ASP A 46 -2.58 -0.34 -14.64
N LYS A 47 -1.59 0.52 -14.37
CA LYS A 47 -1.56 1.91 -14.89
C LYS A 47 -1.73 1.93 -16.42
N GLN A 48 -1.04 1.04 -17.14
CA GLN A 48 -1.23 0.91 -18.59
C GLN A 48 -2.63 0.41 -18.98
N ARG A 49 -3.22 -0.51 -18.21
CA ARG A 49 -4.59 -0.97 -18.45
C ARG A 49 -5.60 0.16 -18.26
N GLN A 50 -5.44 0.98 -17.23
CA GLN A 50 -6.29 2.15 -16.96
C GLN A 50 -6.19 3.17 -18.10
N LEU A 51 -4.99 3.45 -18.60
CA LEU A 51 -4.77 4.34 -19.75
C LEU A 51 -5.46 3.83 -21.03
N ASN A 52 -5.56 2.51 -21.20
CA ASN A 52 -6.24 1.88 -22.35
C ASN A 52 -7.76 1.68 -22.14
N GLY A 53 -8.38 2.47 -21.26
CA GLY A 53 -9.83 2.39 -20.99
C GLY A 53 -10.25 1.05 -20.39
N GLY A 54 -9.37 0.39 -19.64
CA GLY A 54 -9.63 -0.87 -18.96
C GLY A 54 -9.34 -2.13 -19.79
N LYS A 55 -8.99 -1.98 -21.08
CA LYS A 55 -8.61 -3.10 -21.94
C LYS A 55 -7.15 -3.49 -21.70
N HIS A 56 -6.91 -4.76 -21.41
CA HIS A 56 -5.55 -5.30 -21.37
C HIS A 56 -5.00 -5.45 -22.79
N THR A 57 -3.91 -4.75 -23.07
CA THR A 57 -3.03 -5.04 -24.21
C THR A 57 -2.20 -6.29 -23.92
N ASP A 58 -1.70 -6.98 -24.95
CA ASP A 58 -0.88 -8.19 -24.76
C ASP A 58 0.37 -7.90 -23.93
N ARG A 59 0.99 -6.72 -24.12
CA ARG A 59 2.11 -6.25 -23.31
C ARG A 59 1.75 -6.08 -21.83
N SER A 60 0.58 -5.51 -21.52
CA SER A 60 0.10 -5.36 -20.14
C SER A 60 -0.18 -6.73 -19.50
N ARG A 61 -0.73 -7.70 -20.24
CA ARG A 61 -0.93 -9.07 -19.75
C ARG A 61 0.39 -9.75 -19.40
N ILE A 62 1.38 -9.67 -20.29
CA ILE A 62 2.70 -10.28 -20.07
C ILE A 62 3.34 -9.70 -18.81
N ARG A 63 3.33 -8.37 -18.63
CA ARG A 63 3.86 -7.73 -17.42
C ARG A 63 3.11 -8.13 -16.15
N CYS A 64 1.79 -8.26 -16.24
CA CYS A 64 0.97 -8.72 -15.12
C CYS A 64 1.32 -10.15 -14.70
N VAL A 65 1.47 -11.06 -15.67
CA VAL A 65 1.85 -12.45 -15.43
C VAL A 65 3.28 -12.53 -14.88
N LEU A 66 4.22 -11.80 -15.47
CA LEU A 66 5.60 -11.77 -15.01
C LEU A 66 5.72 -11.21 -13.59
N GLY A 67 4.96 -10.16 -13.27
CA GLY A 67 4.86 -9.62 -11.92
C GLY A 67 4.29 -10.61 -10.90
N ALA A 68 3.25 -11.35 -11.27
CA ALA A 68 2.66 -12.37 -10.40
C ALA A 68 3.63 -13.54 -10.15
N ILE A 69 4.26 -14.05 -11.21
CA ILE A 69 5.24 -15.15 -11.11
C ILE A 69 6.46 -14.70 -10.31
N GLY A 70 7.07 -13.56 -10.67
CA GLY A 70 8.25 -13.04 -10.02
C GLY A 70 8.03 -12.76 -8.53
N SER A 71 6.92 -12.08 -8.17
CA SER A 71 6.59 -11.85 -6.77
C SER A 71 6.37 -13.16 -5.99
N THR A 72 5.84 -14.21 -6.64
CA THR A 72 5.67 -15.53 -6.02
C THR A 72 7.01 -16.21 -5.80
N ILE A 73 7.91 -16.21 -6.79
CA ILE A 73 9.25 -16.80 -6.69
C ILE A 73 10.05 -16.14 -5.55
N PHE A 74 10.08 -14.80 -5.51
CA PHE A 74 10.77 -14.08 -4.43
C PHE A 74 10.07 -14.23 -3.07
N GLY A 75 8.75 -14.45 -3.07
CA GLY A 75 8.01 -14.87 -1.87
C GLY A 75 8.50 -16.22 -1.33
N ILE A 76 8.64 -17.21 -2.21
CA ILE A 76 9.17 -18.54 -1.84
C ILE A 76 10.63 -18.41 -1.39
N LEU A 77 11.44 -17.56 -2.06
CA LEU A 77 12.82 -17.29 -1.66
C LEU A 77 12.92 -16.74 -0.23
N SER A 78 11.93 -15.96 0.24
CA SER A 78 11.92 -15.49 1.64
C SER A 78 11.83 -16.62 2.67
N LEU A 79 11.29 -17.78 2.29
CA LEU A 79 11.23 -18.95 3.17
C LEU A 79 12.61 -19.55 3.44
N VAL A 80 13.58 -19.32 2.54
CA VAL A 80 14.97 -19.72 2.77
C VAL A 80 15.52 -18.97 3.98
N GLY A 81 15.25 -17.66 4.11
CA GLY A 81 15.67 -16.89 5.28
C GLY A 81 15.10 -17.42 6.59
N LEU A 82 13.84 -17.84 6.59
CA LEU A 82 13.17 -18.44 7.75
C LEU A 82 13.80 -19.77 8.20
N ASN A 83 14.48 -20.48 7.31
CA ASN A 83 15.20 -21.69 7.67
C ASN A 83 16.44 -21.39 8.53
N TYR A 84 17.09 -20.25 8.31
CA TYR A 84 18.38 -19.90 8.93
C TYR A 84 18.28 -18.91 10.10
N GLY A 85 17.21 -18.12 10.19
CA GLY A 85 17.07 -17.10 11.24
C GLY A 85 15.70 -17.04 11.90
N PRO A 86 15.56 -16.27 12.99
CA PRO A 86 14.28 -16.08 13.67
C PRO A 86 13.28 -15.36 12.77
N VAL A 87 12.00 -15.68 12.94
CA VAL A 87 10.89 -15.14 12.12
C VAL A 87 10.88 -13.62 12.19
N ALA A 88 11.02 -13.06 13.38
CA ALA A 88 11.01 -11.62 13.55
C ALA A 88 12.14 -10.91 12.77
N LEU A 89 13.32 -11.51 12.65
CA LEU A 89 14.45 -10.94 11.91
C LEU A 89 14.15 -10.92 10.42
N VAL A 90 13.73 -12.08 9.89
CA VAL A 90 13.43 -12.27 8.47
C VAL A 90 12.33 -11.32 8.02
N VAL A 91 11.26 -11.19 8.80
CA VAL A 91 10.13 -10.33 8.49
C VAL A 91 10.54 -8.87 8.45
N VAL A 92 11.29 -8.39 9.45
CA VAL A 92 11.72 -6.99 9.53
C VAL A 92 12.72 -6.66 8.43
N VAL A 93 13.71 -7.51 8.16
CA VAL A 93 14.67 -7.31 7.06
C VAL A 93 13.95 -7.32 5.70
N ARG A 94 13.04 -8.28 5.48
CA ARG A 94 12.25 -8.37 4.24
C ARG A 94 11.42 -7.10 4.03
N ALA A 95 10.68 -6.66 5.06
CA ALA A 95 9.84 -5.47 4.97
C ALA A 95 10.68 -4.19 4.80
N GLY A 96 11.78 -4.10 5.56
CA GLY A 96 12.78 -3.04 5.50
C GLY A 96 13.45 -2.91 4.14
N ALA A 97 13.61 -3.99 3.39
CA ALA A 97 14.13 -3.98 2.03
C ALA A 97 13.03 -3.74 0.97
N THR A 98 11.81 -4.21 1.21
CA THR A 98 10.68 -4.09 0.27
C THR A 98 10.27 -2.64 0.03
N LEU A 99 10.22 -1.82 1.09
CA LEU A 99 9.74 -0.45 1.00
C LEU A 99 10.71 0.49 0.25
N PRO A 100 12.02 0.51 0.56
CA PRO A 100 13.00 1.25 -0.22
C PRO A 100 13.04 0.79 -1.67
N ALA A 101 12.99 -0.53 -1.90
CA ALA A 101 12.94 -1.07 -3.26
C ALA A 101 11.70 -0.56 -4.01
N ASN A 102 10.53 -0.56 -3.37
CA ASN A 102 9.31 -0.02 -3.98
C ASN A 102 9.44 1.48 -4.31
N ALA A 103 10.02 2.28 -3.41
CA ALA A 103 10.27 3.70 -3.66
C ALA A 103 11.22 3.92 -4.86
N LEU A 104 12.35 3.21 -4.88
CA LEU A 104 13.36 3.29 -5.95
C LEU A 104 12.79 2.82 -7.30
N PHE A 105 12.15 1.64 -7.34
CA PHE A 105 11.60 1.10 -8.58
C PHE A 105 10.38 1.90 -9.07
N SER A 106 9.62 2.52 -8.18
CA SER A 106 8.54 3.43 -8.57
C SER A 106 9.06 4.58 -9.45
N GLN A 107 10.28 5.08 -9.21
CA GLN A 107 10.92 6.06 -10.09
C GLN A 107 11.31 5.46 -11.44
N VAL A 108 11.93 4.27 -11.42
CA VAL A 108 12.37 3.56 -12.62
C VAL A 108 11.17 3.33 -13.56
N PHE A 109 10.01 3.02 -13.01
CA PHE A 109 8.77 2.82 -13.76
C PHE A 109 7.96 4.11 -14.00
N GLN A 110 8.48 5.29 -13.61
CA GLN A 110 7.80 6.59 -13.71
C GLN A 110 6.37 6.55 -13.15
N ILE A 111 6.19 5.84 -12.04
CA ILE A 111 4.91 5.75 -11.34
C ILE A 111 4.74 7.00 -10.48
N ARG A 112 5.79 7.41 -9.76
CA ARG A 112 5.84 8.58 -8.86
C ARG A 112 7.26 9.20 -8.85
N PRO A 113 7.42 10.54 -8.84
CA PRO A 113 8.71 11.18 -8.54
C PRO A 113 9.13 10.93 -7.07
N LEU A 114 10.42 10.81 -6.77
CA LEU A 114 10.86 10.76 -5.36
C LEU A 114 10.73 12.15 -4.77
N ALA A 115 10.05 12.22 -3.64
CA ALA A 115 10.21 13.36 -2.75
C ALA A 115 11.45 13.15 -1.85
N SER A 116 12.03 14.25 -1.36
CA SER A 116 13.07 14.20 -0.31
C SER A 116 12.58 13.44 0.94
N SER A 117 11.28 13.55 1.24
CA SER A 117 10.60 12.82 2.32
C SER A 117 10.63 11.29 2.14
N ASP A 118 10.66 10.78 0.89
CA ASP A 118 10.75 9.34 0.62
C ASP A 118 12.16 8.80 0.95
N ALA A 119 13.19 9.60 0.69
CA ALA A 119 14.58 9.26 1.04
C ALA A 119 14.77 9.25 2.57
N LEU A 120 14.22 10.25 3.26
CA LEU A 120 14.27 10.32 4.72
C LEU A 120 13.50 9.15 5.36
N GLY A 121 12.28 8.86 4.89
CA GLY A 121 11.51 7.71 5.37
C GLY A 121 12.24 6.38 5.15
N THR A 122 12.90 6.22 4.00
CA THR A 122 13.75 5.07 3.70
C THR A 122 14.91 4.92 4.68
N LEU A 123 15.65 6.01 4.95
CA LEU A 123 16.76 6.00 5.89
C LEU A 123 16.32 5.67 7.32
N VAL A 124 15.20 6.25 7.77
CA VAL A 124 14.61 5.97 9.08
C VAL A 124 14.19 4.49 9.18
N THR A 125 13.55 3.94 8.16
CA THR A 125 13.17 2.52 8.14
C THR A 125 14.41 1.61 8.15
N LEU A 126 15.44 1.90 7.37
CA LEU A 126 16.68 1.12 7.35
C LEU A 126 17.42 1.18 8.69
N SER A 127 17.51 2.37 9.31
CA SER A 127 18.07 2.54 10.65
C SER A 127 17.29 1.71 11.68
N GLY A 128 15.96 1.78 11.66
CA GLY A 128 15.10 0.97 12.52
C GLY A 128 15.31 -0.54 12.33
N VAL A 129 15.46 -1.00 11.09
CA VAL A 129 15.74 -2.42 10.78
C VAL A 129 17.09 -2.85 11.35
N VAL A 130 18.15 -2.04 11.16
CA VAL A 130 19.48 -2.31 11.72
C VAL A 130 19.40 -2.38 13.24
N CYS A 131 18.79 -1.40 13.91
CA CYS A 131 18.59 -1.42 15.36
C CYS A 131 17.80 -2.65 15.81
N PHE A 132 16.74 -3.03 15.09
CA PHE A 132 15.95 -4.22 15.38
C PHE A 132 16.81 -5.48 15.33
N THR A 133 17.65 -5.62 14.30
CA THR A 133 18.57 -6.77 14.17
C THR A 133 19.59 -6.83 15.30
N LEU A 134 20.04 -5.69 15.82
CA LEU A 134 20.98 -5.62 16.95
C LEU A 134 20.33 -6.01 18.28
N PHE A 135 19.08 -5.59 18.51
CA PHE A 135 18.38 -5.82 19.79
C PHE A 135 17.62 -7.14 19.88
N GLN A 136 17.34 -7.78 18.74
CA GLN A 136 16.63 -9.06 18.71
C GLN A 136 17.41 -10.22 19.34
N GLY A 137 18.74 -10.12 19.37
CA GLY A 137 19.60 -11.12 20.00
C GLY A 137 20.09 -12.22 19.07
N ASP A 138 20.62 -13.27 19.67
CA ASP A 138 21.27 -14.35 18.94
C ASP A 138 20.22 -15.34 18.40
N PRO A 139 20.49 -16.04 17.29
CA PRO A 139 19.58 -17.06 16.80
C PRO A 139 19.42 -18.13 17.88
N GLY A 140 18.19 -18.30 18.37
CA GLY A 140 17.87 -19.29 19.39
C GLY A 140 18.22 -20.72 18.96
N PRO A 141 18.13 -21.69 19.90
CA PRO A 141 18.51 -23.06 19.64
C PRO A 141 17.76 -23.64 18.44
N GLU A 142 18.42 -24.54 17.72
CA GLU A 142 17.82 -25.15 16.55
C GLU A 142 16.51 -25.86 16.89
N VAL A 143 15.42 -25.41 16.27
CA VAL A 143 14.10 -26.01 16.46
C VAL A 143 14.04 -27.39 15.80
N THR A 144 14.03 -28.44 16.63
CA THR A 144 13.79 -29.82 16.20
C THR A 144 12.29 -30.08 16.01
N GLU A 145 11.94 -31.14 15.28
CA GLU A 145 10.53 -31.53 15.04
C GLU A 145 9.74 -31.71 16.34
N SER A 146 10.30 -32.40 17.33
CA SER A 146 9.66 -32.59 18.64
C SER A 146 9.47 -31.28 19.40
N LEU A 147 10.47 -30.39 19.35
CA LEU A 147 10.40 -29.09 19.99
C LEU A 147 9.35 -28.20 19.33
N PHE A 148 9.26 -28.22 17.99
CA PHE A 148 8.24 -27.47 17.26
C PHE A 148 6.82 -27.89 17.64
N VAL A 149 6.55 -29.19 17.72
CA VAL A 149 5.25 -29.71 18.15
C VAL A 149 4.94 -29.30 19.60
N GLN A 150 5.93 -29.36 20.49
CA GLN A 150 5.76 -28.89 21.87
C GLN A 150 5.47 -27.39 21.94
N LEU A 151 6.12 -26.57 21.10
CA LEU A 151 5.87 -25.13 21.02
C LEU A 151 4.43 -24.85 20.55
N LEU A 152 3.94 -25.56 19.53
CA LEU A 152 2.56 -25.42 19.04
C LEU A 152 1.50 -25.86 20.05
N GLN A 153 1.80 -26.83 20.91
CA GLN A 153 0.89 -27.32 21.94
C GLN A 153 0.77 -26.38 23.15
N ARG A 154 1.58 -25.33 23.24
CA ARG A 154 1.52 -24.41 24.37
C ARG A 154 0.24 -23.57 24.34
N PRO A 155 -0.34 -23.25 25.51
CA PRO A 155 -1.57 -22.46 25.57
C PRO A 155 -1.41 -21.09 24.91
N ALA A 156 -0.26 -20.42 25.08
CA ALA A 156 0.02 -19.15 24.43
C ALA A 156 0.01 -19.24 22.90
N ALA A 157 0.62 -20.29 22.34
CA ALA A 157 0.61 -20.55 20.90
C ALA A 157 -0.80 -20.83 20.37
N ILE A 158 -1.60 -21.62 21.10
CA ILE A 158 -2.98 -21.92 20.75
C ILE A 158 -3.85 -20.65 20.77
N VAL A 159 -3.71 -19.81 21.80
CA VAL A 159 -4.48 -18.54 21.88
C VAL A 159 -4.10 -17.61 20.74
N VAL A 160 -2.81 -17.36 20.51
CA VAL A 160 -2.36 -16.45 19.44
C VAL A 160 -2.72 -17.00 18.07
N GLY A 161 -2.47 -18.29 17.81
CA GLY A 161 -2.87 -18.94 16.57
C GLY A 161 -4.38 -18.89 16.33
N GLY A 162 -5.17 -19.10 17.39
CA GLY A 162 -6.63 -18.98 17.35
C GLY A 162 -7.11 -17.57 17.02
N VAL A 163 -6.50 -16.54 17.62
CA VAL A 163 -6.81 -15.12 17.34
C VAL A 163 -6.45 -14.75 15.90
N VAL A 164 -5.27 -15.16 15.42
CA VAL A 164 -4.83 -14.93 14.04
C VAL A 164 -5.78 -15.60 13.04
N LEU A 165 -6.16 -16.86 13.29
CA LEU A 165 -7.10 -17.60 12.45
C LEU A 165 -8.50 -16.99 12.48
N LEU A 166 -9.00 -16.57 13.65
CA LEU A 166 -10.30 -15.91 13.77
C LEU A 166 -10.32 -14.58 13.02
N ALA A 167 -9.28 -13.75 13.16
CA ALA A 167 -9.15 -12.49 12.44
C ALA A 167 -9.11 -12.70 10.91
N LEU A 168 -8.40 -13.74 10.45
CA LEU A 168 -8.39 -14.15 9.04
C LEU A 168 -9.80 -14.53 8.57
N LEU A 169 -10.50 -15.40 9.29
CA LEU A 169 -11.84 -15.88 8.94
C LEU A 169 -12.86 -14.74 8.90
N LEU A 170 -12.87 -13.86 9.91
CA LEU A 170 -13.76 -12.70 9.96
C LEU A 170 -13.51 -11.76 8.78
N SER A 171 -12.25 -11.53 8.43
CA SER A 171 -11.88 -10.66 7.30
C SER A 171 -12.28 -11.28 5.96
N ILE A 172 -12.09 -12.60 5.78
CA ILE A 172 -12.57 -13.32 4.59
C ILE A 172 -14.09 -13.26 4.48
N LEU A 173 -14.82 -13.51 5.58
CA LEU A 173 -16.28 -13.45 5.62
C LEU A 173 -16.79 -12.04 5.28
N TYR A 174 -16.14 -11.01 5.81
CA TYR A 174 -16.44 -9.62 5.47
C TYR A 174 -16.27 -9.37 3.96
N MET A 175 -15.12 -9.73 3.40
CA MET A 175 -14.82 -9.58 1.97
C MET A 175 -15.80 -10.36 1.08
N LEU A 176 -16.20 -11.57 1.50
CA LEU A 176 -17.17 -12.38 0.78
C LEU A 176 -18.57 -11.75 0.83
N ARG A 177 -18.98 -11.25 2.00
CA ARG A 177 -20.26 -10.57 2.20
C ARG A 177 -20.38 -9.34 1.30
N GLU A 178 -19.35 -8.50 1.24
CA GLU A 178 -19.35 -7.32 0.37
C GLU A 178 -19.41 -7.69 -1.11
N ARG A 179 -18.71 -8.75 -1.53
CA ARG A 179 -18.82 -9.28 -2.90
C ARG A 179 -20.24 -9.75 -3.23
N LEU A 180 -20.89 -10.45 -2.30
CA LEU A 180 -22.26 -10.94 -2.49
C LEU A 180 -23.27 -9.77 -2.54
N ARG A 181 -23.08 -8.73 -1.71
CA ARG A 181 -23.89 -7.50 -1.77
C ARG A 181 -23.76 -6.79 -3.12
N ALA A 182 -22.52 -6.59 -3.59
CA ALA A 182 -22.27 -5.96 -4.88
C ALA A 182 -22.91 -6.73 -6.04
N ARG A 183 -22.79 -8.07 -6.05
CA ARG A 183 -23.44 -8.93 -7.05
C ARG A 183 -24.97 -8.83 -7.00
N SER A 184 -25.55 -8.81 -5.80
CA SER A 184 -27.00 -8.70 -5.61
C SER A 184 -27.54 -7.38 -6.18
N CYS A 185 -26.83 -6.27 -5.99
CA CYS A 185 -27.19 -4.97 -6.57
C CYS A 185 -27.14 -4.98 -8.11
N LEU A 186 -26.13 -5.63 -8.70
CA LEU A 186 -26.02 -5.77 -10.15
C LEU A 186 -27.17 -6.60 -10.72
N LEU A 187 -27.51 -7.72 -10.08
CA LEU A 187 -28.63 -8.57 -10.48
C LEU A 187 -29.97 -7.82 -10.38
N ARG A 188 -30.17 -7.06 -9.29
CA ARG A 188 -31.40 -6.27 -9.10
C ARG A 188 -31.52 -5.15 -10.15
N ARG A 189 -30.40 -4.52 -10.54
CA ARG A 189 -30.37 -3.51 -11.61
C ARG A 189 -30.63 -4.11 -12.99
N HIS A 190 -30.11 -5.30 -13.27
CA HIS A 190 -30.39 -6.01 -14.52
C HIS A 190 -31.88 -6.38 -14.62
N HIS A 191 -32.49 -6.82 -13.51
CA HIS A 191 -33.92 -7.12 -13.47
C HIS A 191 -34.80 -5.88 -13.63
N SER A 192 -34.42 -4.72 -13.06
CA SER A 192 -35.17 -3.47 -13.25
C SER A 192 -34.97 -2.88 -14.65
N SER A 193 -33.81 -3.08 -15.27
CA SER A 193 -33.51 -2.57 -16.62
C SER A 193 -34.17 -3.38 -17.74
N GLY A 194 -34.74 -4.56 -17.45
CA GLY A 194 -35.64 -5.27 -18.36
C GLY A 194 -37.02 -4.61 -18.50
N ARG A 195 -37.28 -3.49 -17.81
CA ARG A 195 -38.55 -2.78 -17.80
C ARG A 195 -38.32 -1.26 -17.95
N TRP A 196 -37.73 -0.83 -19.06
CA TRP A 196 -37.73 0.60 -19.40
C TRP A 196 -39.04 1.00 -20.10
N PRO A 197 -39.85 1.90 -19.53
CA PRO A 197 -40.94 2.53 -20.24
C PRO A 197 -40.37 3.51 -21.28
N ILE A 198 -40.50 3.16 -22.55
CA ILE A 198 -40.09 4.02 -23.69
C ILE A 198 -40.91 5.32 -23.78
N PHE A 199 -41.94 5.52 -22.93
CA PHE A 199 -43.03 6.42 -23.29
C PHE A 199 -43.15 7.79 -22.60
N THR A 200 -42.41 8.13 -21.54
CA THR A 200 -42.72 9.38 -20.78
C THR A 200 -41.73 10.54 -20.91
N ARG A 201 -40.67 10.42 -21.72
CA ARG A 201 -39.60 11.44 -21.78
C ARG A 201 -39.90 12.68 -22.65
N ARG A 202 -41.02 12.74 -23.38
CA ARG A 202 -41.34 13.87 -24.27
C ARG A 202 -42.23 14.97 -23.70
N ARG A 203 -42.94 14.76 -22.57
CA ARG A 203 -43.89 15.78 -22.06
C ARG A 203 -43.36 16.73 -20.97
N ARG A 204 -42.27 16.40 -20.27
CA ARG A 204 -41.75 17.23 -19.16
C ARG A 204 -40.69 18.27 -19.54
N LYS A 205 -40.25 18.30 -20.81
CA LYS A 205 -39.23 19.24 -21.27
C LYS A 205 -39.74 20.68 -21.49
N LYS A 206 -41.06 20.93 -21.40
CA LYS A 206 -41.65 22.26 -21.65
C LYS A 206 -42.08 23.02 -20.38
N GLU A 207 -42.20 22.37 -19.22
CA GLU A 207 -42.64 23.05 -17.98
C GLU A 207 -41.49 23.43 -17.04
N GLN A 208 -40.26 22.96 -17.30
CA GLN A 208 -39.15 23.12 -16.36
C GLN A 208 -38.21 24.31 -16.67
N THR A 209 -38.44 25.02 -17.78
CA THR A 209 -37.61 26.16 -18.21
C THR A 209 -38.04 27.49 -17.58
N GLN A 210 -39.18 27.56 -16.88
CA GLN A 210 -39.72 28.84 -16.36
C GLN A 210 -39.69 28.97 -14.83
N ARG A 211 -39.12 27.99 -14.11
CA ARG A 211 -39.03 27.98 -12.63
C ARG A 211 -37.58 27.91 -12.10
N SER A 212 -36.60 28.16 -12.97
CA SER A 212 -35.19 27.79 -12.76
C SER A 212 -34.26 28.88 -12.24
N GLU A 213 -34.72 30.12 -11.99
CA GLU A 213 -33.83 31.20 -11.53
C GLU A 213 -33.93 31.52 -10.03
N SER A 214 -35.11 31.40 -9.41
CA SER A 214 -35.29 31.71 -7.98
C SER A 214 -35.17 30.52 -7.02
N ALA A 215 -35.08 29.29 -7.53
CA ALA A 215 -34.82 28.07 -6.73
C ALA A 215 -33.36 27.59 -6.80
N SER A 216 -32.48 28.34 -7.49
CA SER A 216 -31.12 27.91 -7.82
C SER A 216 -30.12 28.03 -6.67
N GLU A 217 -30.42 28.83 -5.64
CA GLU A 217 -29.49 29.08 -4.52
C GLU A 217 -29.76 28.15 -3.32
N GLU A 218 -31.02 27.88 -2.99
CA GLU A 218 -31.40 26.97 -1.89
C GLU A 218 -31.20 25.49 -2.26
N VAL A 219 -31.31 25.13 -3.55
CA VAL A 219 -30.98 23.77 -4.04
C VAL A 219 -29.46 23.53 -4.03
N ARG A 220 -28.65 24.58 -4.18
CA ARG A 220 -27.17 24.45 -4.26
C ARG A 220 -26.54 24.17 -2.89
N SER A 221 -27.07 24.74 -1.80
CA SER A 221 -26.61 24.43 -0.44
C SER A 221 -27.01 23.02 0.00
N SER A 222 -28.23 22.57 -0.32
CA SER A 222 -28.70 21.23 0.00
C SER A 222 -27.95 20.12 -0.77
N ASP A 223 -27.56 20.39 -2.02
CA ASP A 223 -26.75 19.46 -2.81
C ASP A 223 -25.32 19.31 -2.27
N GLU A 224 -24.68 20.39 -1.78
CA GLU A 224 -23.33 20.31 -1.22
C GLU A 224 -23.27 19.45 0.06
N ASP A 225 -24.24 19.59 0.96
CA ASP A 225 -24.32 18.78 2.18
C ASP A 225 -24.59 17.30 1.88
N SER A 226 -25.42 17.01 0.86
CA SER A 226 -25.68 15.65 0.41
C SER A 226 -24.43 14.99 -0.20
N VAL A 227 -23.65 15.77 -0.97
CA VAL A 227 -22.39 15.33 -1.58
C VAL A 227 -21.32 15.11 -0.52
N ALA A 228 -21.22 16.00 0.47
CA ALA A 228 -20.27 15.88 1.59
C ALA A 228 -20.57 14.64 2.45
N THR A 229 -21.84 14.40 2.80
CA THR A 229 -22.27 13.22 3.55
C THR A 229 -22.01 11.93 2.78
N ARG A 230 -22.28 11.89 1.47
CA ARG A 230 -22.01 10.73 0.61
C ARG A 230 -20.52 10.42 0.50
N ARG A 231 -19.66 11.46 0.48
CA ARG A 231 -18.20 11.31 0.46
C ARG A 231 -17.66 10.75 1.77
N ARG A 232 -18.15 11.23 2.94
CA ARG A 232 -17.73 10.68 4.25
C ARG A 232 -18.08 9.20 4.40
N PHE A 233 -19.23 8.79 3.88
CA PHE A 233 -19.66 7.39 3.92
C PHE A 233 -18.75 6.48 3.08
N ASN A 234 -18.42 6.88 1.86
CA ASN A 234 -17.52 6.11 0.98
C ASN A 234 -16.14 5.91 1.60
N TRP A 235 -15.58 6.95 2.24
CA TRP A 235 -14.27 6.88 2.88
C TRP A 235 -14.18 5.84 4.00
N ARG A 236 -15.21 5.78 4.86
CA ARG A 236 -15.26 4.77 5.93
C ARG A 236 -15.29 3.37 5.34
N GLN A 237 -16.05 3.18 4.27
CA GLN A 237 -16.13 1.89 3.60
C GLN A 237 -14.80 1.49 2.95
N GLU A 238 -14.15 2.40 2.22
CA GLU A 238 -12.83 2.18 1.61
C GLU A 238 -11.78 1.84 2.69
N THR A 239 -11.79 2.53 3.83
CA THR A 239 -10.85 2.27 4.93
C THR A 239 -11.07 0.87 5.54
N ILE A 240 -12.32 0.45 5.72
CA ILE A 240 -12.63 -0.88 6.24
C ILE A 240 -12.23 -1.97 5.23
N GLU A 241 -12.46 -1.74 3.93
CA GLU A 241 -12.01 -2.67 2.89
C GLU A 241 -10.48 -2.80 2.87
N VAL A 242 -9.74 -1.69 2.95
CA VAL A 242 -8.26 -1.68 3.06
C VAL A 242 -7.84 -2.49 4.28
N LEU A 243 -8.41 -2.20 5.45
CA LEU A 243 -8.06 -2.87 6.70
C LEU A 243 -8.34 -4.37 6.62
N ALA A 244 -9.50 -4.77 6.11
CA ALA A 244 -9.86 -6.18 5.98
C ALA A 244 -8.89 -6.92 5.05
N VAL A 245 -8.50 -6.33 3.91
CA VAL A 245 -7.51 -6.94 3.02
C VAL A 245 -6.14 -7.01 3.69
N CYS A 246 -5.70 -5.95 4.37
CA CYS A 246 -4.45 -5.93 5.13
C CYS A 246 -4.42 -6.98 6.24
N THR A 247 -5.56 -7.22 6.92
CA THR A 247 -5.67 -8.27 7.93
C THR A 247 -5.57 -9.66 7.30
N VAL A 248 -6.22 -9.90 6.15
CA VAL A 248 -6.09 -11.19 5.43
C VAL A 248 -4.64 -11.44 5.02
N THR A 249 -3.95 -10.43 4.46
CA THR A 249 -2.57 -10.58 4.01
C THR A 249 -1.61 -10.77 5.18
N SER A 250 -1.76 -10.02 6.28
CA SER A 250 -0.87 -10.12 7.44
C SER A 250 -1.05 -11.42 8.22
N THR A 251 -2.29 -11.83 8.50
CA THR A 251 -2.57 -13.09 9.19
C THR A 251 -2.16 -14.31 8.37
N SER A 252 -2.36 -14.26 7.04
CA SER A 252 -1.85 -15.30 6.14
C SER A 252 -0.32 -15.35 6.17
N SER A 253 0.37 -14.20 6.13
CA SER A 253 1.83 -14.18 6.22
C SER A 253 2.35 -14.72 7.55
N ALA A 254 1.72 -14.37 8.67
CA ALA A 254 2.13 -14.88 9.98
C ALA A 254 1.95 -16.40 10.09
N ALA A 255 0.82 -16.93 9.61
CA ALA A 255 0.59 -18.37 9.56
C ALA A 255 1.55 -19.08 8.59
N MET A 256 1.88 -18.44 7.47
CA MET A 256 2.88 -18.89 6.51
C MET A 256 4.27 -18.98 7.15
N ASP A 257 4.66 -17.99 7.96
CA ASP A 257 5.96 -17.95 8.64
C ASP A 257 6.08 -19.05 9.71
N VAL A 258 5.01 -19.33 10.48
CA VAL A 258 4.95 -20.47 11.41
C VAL A 258 5.02 -21.80 10.66
N ALA A 259 4.26 -21.95 9.57
CA ALA A 259 4.30 -23.14 8.73
C ALA A 259 5.69 -23.34 8.12
N ALA A 260 6.41 -22.27 7.81
CA ALA A 260 7.78 -22.32 7.31
C ALA A 260 8.73 -23.02 8.29
N LYS A 261 8.61 -22.67 9.57
CA LYS A 261 9.36 -23.35 10.65
C LYS A 261 8.95 -24.82 10.78
N GLY A 262 7.67 -25.13 10.56
CA GLY A 262 7.15 -26.50 10.65
C GLY A 262 7.74 -27.46 9.62
N TRP A 263 7.98 -27.05 8.37
CA TRP A 263 8.67 -27.90 7.40
C TRP A 263 10.21 -27.77 7.44
N ALA A 264 10.75 -26.67 7.95
CA ALA A 264 12.18 -26.52 8.21
C ALA A 264 12.69 -27.44 9.32
N ALA A 265 11.90 -27.66 10.38
CA ALA A 265 12.31 -28.49 11.52
C ALA A 265 12.63 -29.96 11.14
N PRO A 266 11.80 -30.68 10.35
CA PRO A 266 12.14 -32.01 9.85
C PRO A 266 13.37 -32.03 8.92
N LEU A 267 13.58 -30.99 8.10
CA LEU A 267 14.71 -30.93 7.15
C LEU A 267 16.07 -30.99 7.85
N LYS A 268 16.17 -30.51 9.08
CA LYS A 268 17.40 -30.58 9.90
C LYS A 268 17.81 -32.01 10.22
N THR A 269 16.87 -32.96 10.25
CA THR A 269 17.17 -34.39 10.45
C THR A 269 17.67 -35.10 9.19
N GLY A 270 17.67 -34.39 8.05
CA GLY A 270 18.07 -34.87 6.73
C GLY A 270 16.88 -34.96 5.76
N PRO A 271 17.09 -34.67 4.46
CA PRO A 271 16.00 -34.54 3.48
C PRO A 271 15.21 -35.83 3.28
N ALA A 272 15.88 -36.99 3.31
CA ALA A 272 15.20 -38.29 3.16
C ALA A 272 14.23 -38.59 4.31
N ARG A 273 14.60 -38.22 5.54
CA ARG A 273 13.72 -38.37 6.72
C ARG A 273 12.62 -37.32 6.74
N ALA A 274 12.94 -36.08 6.38
CA ALA A 274 11.97 -35.00 6.29
C ALA A 274 10.81 -35.33 5.34
N LEU A 275 11.10 -35.94 4.18
CA LEU A 275 10.07 -36.37 3.22
C LEU A 275 9.15 -37.48 3.75
N GLN A 276 9.57 -38.22 4.78
CA GLN A 276 8.77 -39.23 5.46
C GLN A 276 7.96 -38.65 6.64
N SER A 277 8.28 -37.44 7.10
CA SER A 277 7.56 -36.79 8.20
C SER A 277 6.20 -36.26 7.72
N GLU A 278 5.14 -36.57 8.46
CA GLU A 278 3.81 -36.01 8.22
C GLU A 278 3.78 -34.50 8.49
N LEU A 279 4.53 -34.04 9.51
CA LEU A 279 4.63 -32.63 9.86
C LEU A 279 5.18 -31.81 8.69
N PHE A 280 6.17 -32.34 7.97
CA PHE A 280 6.73 -31.70 6.79
C PHE A 280 5.64 -31.43 5.75
N TRP A 281 4.86 -32.44 5.37
CA TRP A 281 3.82 -32.29 4.35
C TRP A 281 2.66 -31.41 4.78
N ILE A 282 2.19 -31.55 6.02
CA ILE A 282 1.15 -30.67 6.59
C ILE A 282 1.60 -29.22 6.54
N SER A 283 2.85 -28.96 6.95
CA SER A 283 3.43 -27.62 6.96
C SER A 283 3.63 -27.07 5.56
N VAL A 284 4.06 -27.88 4.59
CA VAL A 284 4.17 -27.48 3.17
C VAL A 284 2.81 -27.11 2.58
N VAL A 285 1.77 -27.92 2.83
CA VAL A 285 0.41 -27.67 2.33
C VAL A 285 -0.16 -26.41 2.98
N ALA A 286 -0.04 -26.27 4.30
CA ALA A 286 -0.47 -25.06 5.01
C ALA A 286 0.23 -23.81 4.47
N ASN A 287 1.56 -23.88 4.30
CA ASN A 287 2.35 -22.80 3.73
C ASN A 287 1.87 -22.43 2.32
N LEU A 288 1.58 -23.40 1.45
CA LEU A 288 1.04 -23.15 0.11
C LEU A 288 -0.34 -22.48 0.15
N ILE A 289 -1.24 -22.93 1.04
CA ILE A 289 -2.57 -22.34 1.20
C ILE A 289 -2.46 -20.88 1.63
N PHE A 290 -1.65 -20.59 2.64
CA PHE A 290 -1.46 -19.22 3.14
C PHE A 290 -0.70 -18.33 2.16
N LEU A 291 0.24 -18.89 1.38
CA LEU A 291 0.89 -18.18 0.29
C LEU A 291 -0.14 -17.75 -0.77
N VAL A 292 -1.04 -18.65 -1.19
CA VAL A 292 -2.12 -18.33 -2.12
C VAL A 292 -3.08 -17.29 -1.52
N GLY A 293 -3.45 -17.44 -0.25
CA GLY A 293 -4.30 -16.50 0.48
C GLY A 293 -3.70 -15.09 0.55
N MET A 294 -2.43 -14.99 0.94
CA MET A 294 -1.67 -13.74 0.97
C MET A 294 -1.61 -13.09 -0.42
N ARG A 295 -1.26 -13.86 -1.47
CA ARG A 295 -1.15 -13.34 -2.84
C ARG A 295 -2.50 -12.90 -3.40
N ALA A 296 -3.55 -13.69 -3.18
CA ALA A 296 -4.91 -13.31 -3.56
C ALA A 296 -5.33 -12.02 -2.84
N GLY A 297 -5.04 -11.91 -1.54
CA GLY A 297 -5.24 -10.69 -0.75
C GLY A 297 -4.54 -9.48 -1.35
N THR A 298 -3.24 -9.58 -1.65
CA THR A 298 -2.47 -8.49 -2.26
C THR A 298 -3.03 -8.07 -3.62
N ILE A 299 -3.36 -9.02 -4.50
CA ILE A 299 -3.94 -8.70 -5.82
C ILE A 299 -5.28 -8.00 -5.68
N ILE A 300 -6.13 -8.47 -4.77
CA ILE A 300 -7.44 -7.85 -4.48
C ILE A 300 -7.24 -6.45 -3.91
N GLY A 301 -6.31 -6.29 -2.97
CA GLY A 301 -5.96 -5.01 -2.36
C GLY A 301 -5.50 -4.00 -3.40
N CYS A 302 -4.53 -4.36 -4.26
CA CYS A 302 -4.05 -3.48 -5.32
C CYS A 302 -5.13 -3.09 -6.34
N HIS A 303 -6.17 -3.91 -6.53
CA HIS A 303 -7.29 -3.58 -7.44
C HIS A 303 -8.37 -2.71 -6.76
N ARG A 304 -8.53 -2.81 -5.45
CA ARG A 304 -9.64 -2.19 -4.71
C ARG A 304 -9.24 -0.95 -3.93
N CYS A 305 -7.98 -0.89 -3.54
CA CYS A 305 -7.44 0.13 -2.67
C CYS A 305 -6.44 0.99 -3.44
N ASP A 306 -6.21 2.21 -2.94
CA ASP A 306 -5.04 2.96 -3.38
C ASP A 306 -3.77 2.18 -3.01
N VAL A 307 -3.01 1.79 -4.03
CA VAL A 307 -1.78 1.01 -3.90
C VAL A 307 -0.78 1.70 -2.96
N LEU A 308 -0.75 3.05 -2.97
CA LEU A 308 0.14 3.85 -2.13
C LEU A 308 -0.19 3.75 -0.65
N LEU A 309 -1.47 3.57 -0.30
CA LEU A 309 -1.90 3.38 1.08
C LEU A 309 -1.86 1.90 1.48
N PHE A 310 -2.32 1.02 0.58
CA PHE A 310 -2.49 -0.39 0.84
C PHE A 310 -1.16 -1.12 1.07
N ILE A 311 -0.15 -0.94 0.19
CA ILE A 311 1.11 -1.70 0.31
C ILE A 311 1.80 -1.41 1.64
N PRO A 312 1.97 -0.14 2.07
CA PRO A 312 2.63 0.14 3.33
C PRO A 312 1.80 -0.29 4.54
N CYS A 313 0.48 -0.08 4.52
CA CYS A 313 -0.41 -0.55 5.60
C CYS A 313 -0.35 -2.07 5.74
N SER A 314 -0.41 -2.81 4.62
CA SER A 314 -0.25 -4.26 4.61
C SER A 314 1.12 -4.69 5.10
N THR A 315 2.18 -3.92 4.79
CA THR A 315 3.54 -4.22 5.24
C THR A 315 3.67 -4.03 6.76
N VAL A 316 3.15 -2.93 7.30
CA VAL A 316 3.10 -2.64 8.74
C VAL A 316 2.36 -3.75 9.48
N MET A 317 1.14 -4.06 9.03
CA MET A 317 0.33 -5.11 9.65
C MET A 317 1.03 -6.46 9.58
N ASN A 318 1.73 -6.75 8.47
CA ASN A 318 2.50 -7.99 8.34
C ASN A 318 3.67 -8.04 9.33
N ILE A 319 4.44 -6.95 9.48
CA ILE A 319 5.52 -6.89 10.48
C ILE A 319 4.96 -7.19 11.86
N PHE A 320 3.93 -6.46 12.30
CA PHE A 320 3.40 -6.61 13.66
C PHE A 320 2.83 -8.00 13.91
N VAL A 321 1.97 -8.50 13.02
CA VAL A 321 1.30 -9.80 13.24
C VAL A 321 2.32 -10.94 13.16
N SER A 322 3.26 -10.90 12.22
CA SER A 322 4.25 -11.97 12.05
C SER A 322 5.32 -11.94 13.14
N VAL A 323 5.80 -10.76 13.57
CA VAL A 323 6.72 -10.64 14.73
C VAL A 323 6.03 -11.10 16.01
N ALA A 324 4.81 -10.65 16.29
CA ALA A 324 4.08 -11.08 17.49
C ALA A 324 3.82 -12.60 17.49
N THR A 325 3.48 -13.16 16.32
CA THR A 325 3.29 -14.60 16.15
C THR A 325 4.61 -15.35 16.37
N GLY A 326 5.73 -14.90 15.77
CA GLY A 326 7.05 -15.52 15.99
C GLY A 326 7.49 -15.46 17.45
N LEU A 327 7.38 -14.29 18.09
CA LEU A 327 7.72 -14.10 19.50
C LEU A 327 6.92 -15.04 20.40
N VAL A 328 5.60 -15.12 20.25
CA VAL A 328 4.75 -15.89 21.17
C VAL A 328 4.68 -17.39 20.80
N VAL A 329 4.45 -17.73 19.53
CA VAL A 329 4.25 -19.12 19.09
C VAL A 329 5.56 -19.91 19.12
N LEU A 330 6.69 -19.28 18.77
CA LEU A 330 7.98 -19.95 18.68
C LEU A 330 8.90 -19.65 19.87
N GLU A 331 8.41 -18.92 20.87
CA GLU A 331 9.18 -18.45 22.02
C GLU A 331 10.44 -17.64 21.68
N GLU A 332 10.46 -16.95 20.52
CA GLU A 332 11.57 -16.07 20.16
C GLU A 332 11.75 -14.90 21.15
N TRP A 333 10.74 -14.64 21.99
CA TRP A 333 10.79 -13.64 23.06
C TRP A 333 11.93 -13.86 24.08
N LYS A 334 12.40 -15.10 24.24
CA LYS A 334 13.50 -15.44 25.16
C LYS A 334 14.87 -15.00 24.64
N GLU A 335 15.00 -14.85 23.34
CA GLU A 335 16.26 -14.49 22.69
C GLU A 335 16.46 -12.98 22.60
N VAL A 336 15.42 -12.19 22.91
CA VAL A 336 15.45 -10.72 22.83
C VAL A 336 16.43 -10.15 23.86
N LYS A 337 17.50 -9.50 23.39
CA LYS A 337 18.52 -8.84 24.24
C LYS A 337 17.97 -7.63 24.97
N SER A 338 17.10 -6.85 24.32
CA SER A 338 16.51 -5.63 24.90
C SER A 338 15.11 -5.37 24.37
N TRP A 339 14.11 -5.46 25.23
CA TRP A 339 12.72 -5.16 24.89
C TRP A 339 12.48 -3.69 24.57
N THR A 340 13.12 -2.79 25.31
CA THR A 340 13.05 -1.35 25.05
C THR A 340 13.69 -0.98 23.71
N GLY A 341 14.84 -1.57 23.38
CA GLY A 341 15.48 -1.44 22.07
C GLY A 341 14.64 -2.02 20.94
N LEU A 342 14.01 -3.19 21.15
CA LEU A 342 13.11 -3.81 20.18
C LEU A 342 11.85 -2.95 19.93
N ALA A 343 11.26 -2.40 20.99
CA ALA A 343 10.10 -1.51 20.88
C ALA A 343 10.46 -0.20 20.17
N SER A 344 11.55 0.44 20.57
CA SER A 344 12.05 1.68 19.96
C SER A 344 12.41 1.49 18.47
N SER A 345 13.07 0.39 18.12
CA SER A 345 13.37 0.05 16.73
C SER A 345 12.10 -0.24 15.92
N SER A 346 11.13 -0.95 16.49
CA SER A 346 9.82 -1.18 15.85
C SER A 346 9.05 0.11 15.60
N LEU A 347 9.04 1.04 16.56
CA LEU A 347 8.45 2.38 16.41
C LEU A 347 9.20 3.19 15.35
N THR A 348 10.52 3.10 15.30
CA THR A 348 11.36 3.76 14.29
C THR A 348 11.03 3.24 12.89
N VAL A 349 10.95 1.92 12.71
CA VAL A 349 10.51 1.29 11.46
C VAL A 349 9.13 1.83 11.08
N LEU A 350 8.15 1.76 11.98
CA LEU A 350 6.79 2.23 11.75
C LEU A 350 6.75 3.71 11.36
N GLY A 351 7.50 4.57 12.06
CA GLY A 351 7.64 5.99 11.76
C GLY A 351 8.15 6.23 10.34
N GLY A 352 9.20 5.51 9.93
CA GLY A 352 9.71 5.56 8.56
C GLY A 352 8.66 5.13 7.52
N ILE A 353 7.89 4.06 7.79
CA ILE A 353 6.82 3.62 6.89
C ILE A 353 5.72 4.68 6.79
N ILE A 354 5.31 5.27 7.92
CA ILE A 354 4.33 6.35 7.93
C ILE A 354 4.85 7.54 7.12
N MET A 355 6.13 7.91 7.24
CA MET A 355 6.73 8.96 6.43
C MET A 355 6.65 8.66 4.93
N LEU A 356 6.95 7.44 4.50
CA LEU A 356 6.84 6.99 3.11
C LEU A 356 5.40 7.09 2.56
N VAL A 357 4.40 6.78 3.39
CA VAL A 357 2.97 6.84 3.01
C VAL A 357 2.46 8.28 2.96
N THR A 358 2.94 9.11 3.88
CA THR A 358 2.39 10.45 4.13
C THR A 358 3.09 11.56 3.37
N GLY A 359 4.22 11.27 2.71
CA GLY A 359 5.00 12.26 1.98
C GLY A 359 4.12 13.03 0.98
N PRO A 360 4.07 14.38 1.06
CA PRO A 360 3.28 15.19 0.15
C PRO A 360 3.71 14.89 -1.30
N ALA A 361 2.74 14.75 -2.20
CA ALA A 361 3.04 14.80 -3.63
C ALA A 361 3.41 16.25 -3.96
N GLU A 362 4.67 16.63 -3.73
CA GLU A 362 5.24 17.91 -4.13
C GLU A 362 5.16 18.02 -5.65
N GLY A 363 4.07 18.62 -6.13
CA GLY A 363 3.81 18.82 -7.56
C GLY A 363 3.20 20.19 -7.88
N ASP A 364 2.52 20.82 -6.92
CA ASP A 364 1.72 22.02 -7.22
C ASP A 364 2.22 23.30 -6.54
N SER A 365 2.99 23.21 -5.45
CA SER A 365 3.40 24.42 -4.69
C SER A 365 4.50 25.22 -5.39
N GLU A 366 5.48 24.57 -6.04
CA GLU A 366 6.56 25.29 -6.74
C GLU A 366 6.10 25.94 -8.06
N ARG A 367 5.01 25.45 -8.66
CA ARG A 367 4.44 26.10 -9.85
C ARG A 367 3.61 27.32 -9.50
N SER A 368 2.91 27.29 -8.37
CA SER A 368 2.11 28.44 -7.95
C SER A 368 2.96 29.60 -7.42
N ALA A 369 4.14 29.34 -6.86
CA ALA A 369 5.04 30.40 -6.38
C ALA A 369 5.79 31.12 -7.53
N LYS A 370 5.96 30.49 -8.71
CA LYS A 370 6.64 31.13 -9.85
C LYS A 370 5.73 31.98 -10.74
N ASP A 371 4.42 31.85 -10.61
CA ASP A 371 3.46 32.68 -11.36
C ASP A 371 3.00 33.93 -10.57
N SER A 372 3.34 34.05 -9.28
CA SER A 372 2.97 35.18 -8.43
C SER A 372 3.99 36.33 -8.40
N ASP A 373 5.18 36.17 -9.00
CA ASP A 373 6.25 37.18 -8.95
C ASP A 373 6.35 38.09 -10.19
N SER A 374 5.34 38.09 -11.09
CA SER A 374 5.39 38.89 -12.33
C SER A 374 4.52 40.16 -12.36
N GLU A 375 3.76 40.49 -11.31
CA GLU A 375 3.01 41.77 -11.26
C GLU A 375 2.91 42.31 -9.83
N THR A 376 3.95 42.99 -9.33
CA THR A 376 3.71 44.18 -8.48
C THR A 376 4.87 45.16 -8.49
N LEU A 377 4.50 46.37 -8.89
CA LEU A 377 5.19 47.65 -8.91
C LEU A 377 5.83 48.02 -7.57
N GLU A 378 6.94 48.75 -7.62
CA GLU A 378 7.58 49.44 -6.49
C GLU A 378 6.59 50.30 -5.70
N VAL A 379 6.41 50.01 -4.40
CA VAL A 379 6.08 51.02 -3.39
C VAL A 379 6.89 50.74 -2.13
N THR A 380 7.76 51.68 -1.82
CA THR A 380 8.54 51.84 -0.60
C THR A 380 7.64 52.01 0.63
N GLY A 381 7.91 51.26 1.69
CA GLY A 381 7.25 51.44 2.99
C GLY A 381 7.81 50.49 4.04
N SER A 382 8.71 50.99 4.86
CA SER A 382 9.31 50.36 6.03
C SER A 382 8.33 50.35 7.21
N GLU A 383 7.90 49.19 7.70
CA GLU A 383 7.43 49.01 9.08
C GLU A 383 7.75 47.58 9.58
N ASP A 384 8.25 47.53 10.81
CA ASP A 384 8.69 46.36 11.56
C ASP A 384 7.54 45.38 11.84
N PHE A 385 7.77 44.08 11.63
CA PHE A 385 6.81 43.02 12.01
C PHE A 385 7.54 41.89 12.73
N GLU A 386 7.25 41.75 14.03
CA GLU A 386 7.76 40.71 14.93
C GLU A 386 7.23 39.32 14.55
N GLU A 387 8.14 38.34 14.48
CA GLU A 387 7.82 36.91 14.41
C GLU A 387 7.20 36.41 15.73
N PRO A 388 6.04 35.72 15.72
CA PRO A 388 5.62 34.96 16.88
C PRO A 388 6.39 33.64 16.98
N CYS A 389 7.34 33.57 17.93
CA CYS A 389 7.91 32.33 18.41
C CYS A 389 6.84 31.47 19.10
N VAL A 390 6.40 30.40 18.46
CA VAL A 390 5.57 29.36 19.09
C VAL A 390 6.49 28.27 19.61
N CYS A 391 6.92 28.43 20.86
CA CYS A 391 7.54 27.39 21.69
C CYS A 391 6.73 27.27 22.99
N ASP A 392 5.47 26.84 22.89
CA ASP A 392 4.74 26.39 24.09
C ASP A 392 5.29 25.01 24.49
N ALA A 393 6.29 25.05 25.37
CA ALA A 393 6.72 23.90 26.13
C ALA A 393 5.55 23.43 27.00
N VAL A 394 5.12 22.18 26.79
CA VAL A 394 4.24 21.49 27.73
C VAL A 394 5.04 21.28 29.01
N GLU A 395 4.80 22.11 30.02
CA GLU A 395 5.25 21.88 31.39
C GLU A 395 4.56 20.61 31.90
N ILE A 396 5.31 19.51 31.95
CA ILE A 396 4.89 18.30 32.64
C ILE A 396 5.18 18.54 34.13
N ASP A 397 4.11 18.68 34.90
CA ASP A 397 4.13 18.91 36.34
C ASP A 397 4.91 17.80 37.07
N GLY A 398 5.77 18.22 38.00
CA GLY A 398 6.86 17.44 38.58
C GLY A 398 6.42 16.37 39.57
N SER A 399 6.00 15.21 39.06
CA SER A 399 5.91 13.97 39.85
C SER A 399 7.28 13.27 39.90
N ASP A 400 7.73 12.93 41.13
CA ASP A 400 9.03 12.33 41.46
C ASP A 400 9.48 11.21 40.49
N PRO A 401 10.69 11.29 39.91
CA PRO A 401 11.17 10.35 38.91
C PRO A 401 12.03 9.25 39.54
N ASP A 402 11.43 8.33 40.29
CA ASP A 402 12.16 7.14 40.77
C ASP A 402 12.06 5.93 39.83
N ASP A 403 11.25 6.00 38.77
CA ASP A 403 11.18 4.94 37.75
C ASP A 403 11.46 5.48 36.32
N PRO A 404 12.72 5.46 35.85
CA PRO A 404 13.09 5.94 34.51
C PRO A 404 12.45 5.13 33.36
N GLU A 405 11.86 3.97 33.66
CA GLU A 405 11.22 3.10 32.67
C GLU A 405 9.79 3.56 32.32
N GLU A 406 9.06 4.18 33.25
CA GLU A 406 7.68 4.64 33.03
C GLU A 406 7.64 5.93 32.20
N THR A 407 8.55 6.86 32.48
CA THR A 407 8.66 8.16 31.76
C THR A 407 9.05 7.97 30.29
N ALA A 408 9.92 7.01 29.99
CA ALA A 408 10.31 6.69 28.61
C ALA A 408 9.15 6.10 27.79
N MET A 409 8.30 5.28 28.43
CA MET A 409 7.14 4.67 27.79
C MET A 409 6.01 5.70 27.58
N ALA A 410 5.76 6.59 28.54
CA ALA A 410 4.77 7.66 28.40
C ALA A 410 5.13 8.65 27.27
N THR A 411 6.40 9.02 27.17
CA THR A 411 6.87 9.99 26.15
C THR A 411 6.79 9.42 24.73
N THR A 412 7.07 8.12 24.55
CA THR A 412 6.96 7.43 23.25
C THR A 412 5.52 7.22 22.80
N VAL A 413 4.60 6.93 23.73
CA VAL A 413 3.16 6.81 23.43
C VAL A 413 2.56 8.17 23.04
N SER A 414 2.97 9.25 23.71
CA SER A 414 2.48 10.61 23.40
C SER A 414 2.95 11.09 22.02
N PHE A 415 4.24 10.91 21.71
CA PHE A 415 4.82 11.32 20.42
C PHE A 415 4.21 10.57 19.23
N SER A 416 3.97 9.26 19.37
CA SER A 416 3.34 8.44 18.33
C SER A 416 1.87 8.83 18.10
N SER A 417 1.11 9.10 19.16
CA SER A 417 -0.28 9.58 19.06
C SER A 417 -0.40 10.94 18.36
N LEU A 418 0.52 11.86 18.67
CA LEU A 418 0.54 13.21 18.11
C LEU A 418 0.97 13.21 16.62
N LEU A 419 1.96 12.39 16.27
CA LEU A 419 2.32 12.16 14.86
C LEU A 419 1.19 11.50 14.07
N TYR A 420 0.48 10.53 14.65
CA TYR A 420 -0.61 9.82 13.99
C TYR A 420 -1.80 10.74 13.71
N THR A 421 -2.21 11.55 14.68
CA THR A 421 -3.34 12.47 14.54
C THR A 421 -3.07 13.59 13.53
N HIS A 422 -1.91 14.25 13.61
CA HIS A 422 -1.57 15.34 12.70
C HIS A 422 -1.39 14.87 11.25
N LYS A 423 -0.83 13.67 11.05
CA LYS A 423 -0.62 13.11 9.71
C LYS A 423 -1.82 12.39 9.11
N MET A 424 -2.70 11.80 9.91
CA MET A 424 -3.99 11.29 9.40
C MET A 424 -4.85 12.44 8.84
N HIS A 425 -4.76 13.63 9.44
CA HIS A 425 -5.39 14.83 8.89
C HIS A 425 -4.75 15.25 7.55
N ALA A 426 -3.42 15.16 7.43
CA ALA A 426 -2.71 15.42 6.17
C ALA A 426 -3.05 14.40 5.06
N LEU A 427 -3.16 13.11 5.39
CA LEU A 427 -3.60 12.06 4.44
C LEU A 427 -5.04 12.27 3.97
N ALA A 428 -5.93 12.65 4.89
CA ALA A 428 -7.30 13.01 4.56
C ALA A 428 -7.38 14.25 3.63
N SER A 429 -6.47 15.21 3.83
CA SER A 429 -6.30 16.39 2.96
C SER A 429 -5.77 16.00 1.56
N MET A 430 -4.72 15.19 1.49
CA MET A 430 -4.06 14.84 0.23
C MET A 430 -4.96 13.99 -0.68
N ASN A 431 -5.74 13.07 -0.10
CA ASN A 431 -6.69 12.29 -0.87
C ASN A 431 -7.95 13.12 -1.27
N LYS A 432 -8.32 14.19 -0.55
CA LYS A 432 -9.31 15.16 -1.07
C LYS A 432 -8.86 15.78 -2.40
N ASN A 433 -7.57 16.05 -2.55
CA ASN A 433 -7.01 16.62 -3.78
C ASN A 433 -6.96 15.58 -4.93
N HIS A 434 -6.53 14.36 -4.66
CA HIS A 434 -6.59 13.26 -5.65
C HIS A 434 -8.01 12.93 -6.09
N SER A 435 -8.95 12.91 -5.14
CA SER A 435 -10.38 12.70 -5.42
C SER A 435 -10.98 13.84 -6.24
N ARG A 436 -10.58 15.09 -5.97
CA ARG A 436 -10.95 16.25 -6.81
C ARG A 436 -10.40 16.10 -8.23
N ALA A 437 -9.13 15.73 -8.39
CA ALA A 437 -8.52 15.51 -9.70
C ALA A 437 -9.21 14.38 -10.48
N ALA A 438 -9.56 13.28 -9.81
CA ALA A 438 -10.32 12.18 -10.41
C ALA A 438 -11.75 12.62 -10.82
N PHE A 439 -12.42 13.40 -9.98
CA PHE A 439 -13.73 13.98 -10.29
C PHE A 439 -13.67 14.90 -11.51
N TYR A 440 -12.70 15.83 -11.56
CA TYR A 440 -12.51 16.72 -12.71
C TYR A 440 -12.19 15.94 -13.99
N ARG A 441 -11.39 14.89 -13.91
CA ARG A 441 -11.10 14.00 -15.05
C ARG A 441 -12.36 13.29 -15.55
N ASP A 442 -13.20 12.79 -14.64
CA ASP A 442 -14.44 12.10 -15.00
C ASP A 442 -15.50 13.08 -15.57
N CYS A 443 -15.57 14.30 -15.02
CA CYS A 443 -16.37 15.40 -15.57
C CYS A 443 -15.89 15.81 -16.96
N MET A 444 -14.58 15.99 -17.17
CA MET A 444 -14.00 16.25 -18.49
C MET A 444 -14.29 15.11 -19.47
N HIS A 445 -14.14 13.85 -19.07
CA HIS A 445 -14.46 12.71 -19.94
C HIS A 445 -15.94 12.60 -20.27
N LYS A 446 -16.84 13.00 -19.36
CA LYS A 446 -18.28 13.10 -19.64
C LYS A 446 -18.58 14.25 -20.59
N GLY A 447 -17.94 15.41 -20.40
CA GLY A 447 -18.02 16.56 -21.30
C GLY A 447 -17.54 16.21 -22.72
N LEU A 448 -16.34 15.64 -22.86
CA LEU A 448 -15.79 15.16 -24.13
C LEU A 448 -16.67 14.10 -24.79
N ARG A 449 -17.28 13.19 -24.01
CA ARG A 449 -18.23 12.19 -24.56
C ARG A 449 -19.55 12.81 -24.99
N ALA A 450 -20.01 13.87 -24.32
CA ALA A 450 -21.20 14.63 -24.70
C ALA A 450 -20.96 15.47 -25.97
N LEU A 451 -19.74 15.97 -26.16
CA LEU A 451 -19.31 16.70 -27.38
C LEU A 451 -19.02 15.78 -28.57
N LYS A 452 -18.64 14.52 -28.32
CA LYS A 452 -18.35 13.53 -29.37
C LYS A 452 -19.47 13.32 -30.42
N PRO A 453 -20.77 13.27 -30.07
CA PRO A 453 -21.84 13.21 -31.07
C PRO A 453 -22.05 14.54 -31.82
N GLU A 454 -21.63 15.67 -31.26
CA GLU A 454 -21.78 17.00 -31.88
C GLU A 454 -20.72 17.27 -32.95
N ILE A 455 -19.56 16.61 -32.85
CA ILE A 455 -18.48 16.66 -33.86
C ILE A 455 -18.69 15.61 -34.98
N ARG A 456 -19.69 14.72 -34.86
CA ARG A 456 -20.21 13.99 -36.03
C ARG A 456 -21.25 14.86 -36.70
N PHE A 457 -20.86 15.66 -37.68
CA PHE A 457 -21.60 16.05 -38.88
C PHE A 457 -21.04 17.38 -39.44
N VAL A 458 -19.85 17.30 -40.04
CA VAL A 458 -19.68 17.85 -41.38
C VAL A 458 -19.27 16.64 -42.21
N SER A 459 -20.25 16.08 -42.90
CA SER A 459 -20.03 14.93 -43.78
C SER A 459 -19.09 15.39 -44.90
N ALA A 460 -18.10 14.57 -45.25
CA ALA A 460 -17.17 14.84 -46.36
C ALA A 460 -17.79 15.20 -47.74
N PRO A 461 -19.08 14.94 -48.06
CA PRO A 461 -19.69 15.44 -49.29
C PRO A 461 -19.79 16.97 -49.39
N ASP A 462 -19.94 17.69 -48.26
CA ASP A 462 -20.11 19.16 -48.30
C ASP A 462 -18.79 19.91 -48.56
N LEU A 463 -17.65 19.29 -48.27
CA LEU A 463 -16.33 19.85 -48.58
C LEU A 463 -16.02 19.79 -50.08
N ARG A 464 -16.60 18.84 -50.83
CA ARG A 464 -16.45 18.80 -52.30
C ARG A 464 -17.37 19.79 -53.01
N ALA A 465 -18.56 20.07 -52.47
CA ALA A 465 -19.44 21.10 -53.01
C ALA A 465 -18.83 22.52 -52.86
N LEU A 466 -18.13 22.79 -51.75
CA LEU A 466 -17.41 24.05 -51.55
C LEU A 466 -16.14 24.20 -52.41
N GLU A 467 -15.53 23.09 -52.84
CA GLU A 467 -14.36 23.11 -53.73
C GLU A 467 -14.77 23.38 -55.20
N GLU A 468 -15.95 22.93 -55.63
CA GLU A 468 -16.52 23.22 -56.95
C GLU A 468 -17.01 24.68 -57.10
N ASP A 469 -17.52 25.28 -56.03
CA ASP A 469 -17.93 26.70 -56.04
C ASP A 469 -16.72 27.67 -56.09
N HIS A 470 -15.56 27.28 -55.56
CA HIS A 470 -14.33 28.08 -55.70
C HIS A 470 -13.66 27.93 -57.06
N ALA A 471 -13.80 26.78 -57.73
CA ALA A 471 -13.26 26.57 -59.07
C ALA A 471 -14.02 27.37 -60.16
N SER A 472 -15.32 27.59 -59.98
CA SER A 472 -16.15 28.36 -60.93
C SER A 472 -15.96 29.89 -60.81
N ALA A 473 -15.63 30.40 -59.62
CA ALA A 473 -15.36 31.83 -59.40
C ALA A 473 -14.02 32.32 -59.99
N SER A 474 -13.06 31.43 -60.27
CA SER A 474 -11.75 31.80 -60.83
C SER A 474 -11.74 31.99 -62.36
N SER A 475 -12.83 31.72 -63.08
CA SER A 475 -12.86 31.80 -64.56
C SER A 475 -13.43 33.11 -65.15
N SER A 476 -14.03 33.98 -64.33
CA SER A 476 -14.72 35.20 -64.83
C SER A 476 -13.90 36.50 -64.77
N GLY A 477 -12.59 36.43 -64.48
CA GLY A 477 -11.75 37.60 -64.20
C GLY A 477 -10.71 37.99 -65.26
N ALA A 478 -10.91 37.68 -66.56
CA ALA A 478 -9.87 37.90 -67.57
C ALA A 478 -10.36 38.40 -68.93
N ILE A 479 -11.25 39.41 -69.00
CA ILE A 479 -11.46 40.17 -70.26
C ILE A 479 -11.80 41.63 -69.94
N LEU A 480 -10.80 42.53 -69.87
CA LEU A 480 -10.93 43.95 -70.25
C LEU A 480 -9.57 44.68 -70.13
N SER A 481 -8.77 44.58 -71.18
CA SER A 481 -7.71 45.54 -71.50
C SER A 481 -7.46 45.52 -73.01
N LYS A 482 -8.07 46.47 -73.72
CA LYS A 482 -7.60 47.10 -74.98
C LYS A 482 -8.67 48.07 -75.48
N GLY A 483 -8.27 49.34 -75.65
CA GLY A 483 -9.09 50.43 -76.18
C GLY A 483 -8.70 51.72 -75.52
#